data_AF-L7W7K7-F1
#
_entry.id   AF-L7W7K7-F1
#
_cell.length_a   1.000
_cell.length_b   1.000
_cell.length_c   1.000
_cell.angle_alpha   90.00
_cell.angle_beta   90.00
_cell.angle_gamma   90.00
#
_symmetry.space_group_name_H-M   'P 1'
#
loop_
_entity.id
_entity.type
_entity.pdbx_description
1 polymer ?
#
loop_
_entity_poly.entity_id
_entity_poly.type
_entity_poly.pdbx_seq_one_letter_code
_entity_poly.pdbx_strand_id
1 'polypeptide(L)'
;MYNNSFDLAFAKAITILVFFLMSFLSSAQVDYRHYQSPVKNQGSRGTCTAFSVAATLEVTPYMPSDVSEQYLYAALKHSQPGVTYQEGDLFINYKKPLASYGIVAESVMPYNGGSLDWESDTNDFTRLIKGAQVGKVGLYQYSKNATYGIKDDNFIHIDARTIHDVEQLKKLLDTGVLNIAVIYTNIHVPVWSQTQTTALQPFYQL
;
A
#
# COMPACT_ATOMS: atom_id res chain seq x y z
N MET A 1 -16.20 -42.84 53.06
CA MET A 1 -16.88 -42.37 51.83
C MET A 1 -16.51 -40.91 51.65
N TYR A 2 -15.45 -40.65 50.87
CA TYR A 2 -15.01 -39.27 50.57
C TYR A 2 -15.80 -38.73 49.38
N ASN A 3 -16.22 -37.46 49.49
CA ASN A 3 -17.15 -36.76 48.62
C ASN A 3 -16.58 -36.55 47.20
N ASN A 4 -16.90 -37.46 46.26
CA ASN A 4 -16.61 -37.32 44.83
C ASN A 4 -17.36 -36.14 44.16
N SER A 5 -18.30 -35.51 44.85
CA SER A 5 -19.11 -34.41 44.31
C SER A 5 -18.40 -33.06 44.34
N PHE A 6 -17.44 -32.85 45.25
CA PHE A 6 -16.74 -31.57 45.39
C PHE A 6 -15.66 -31.38 44.31
N ASP A 7 -14.91 -32.44 43.99
CA ASP A 7 -13.88 -32.42 42.94
C ASP A 7 -14.45 -32.19 41.54
N LEU A 8 -15.63 -32.76 41.24
CA LEU A 8 -16.26 -32.59 39.93
C LEU A 8 -16.80 -31.16 39.71
N ALA A 9 -17.28 -30.51 40.78
CA ALA A 9 -17.74 -29.13 40.71
C ALA A 9 -16.55 -28.15 40.54
N PHE A 10 -15.44 -28.40 41.25
CA PHE A 10 -14.23 -27.59 41.16
C PHE A 10 -13.55 -27.73 39.78
N ALA A 11 -13.44 -28.95 39.25
CA ALA A 11 -12.91 -29.20 37.91
C ALA A 11 -13.77 -28.57 36.79
N LYS A 12 -15.10 -28.58 36.93
CA LYS A 12 -16.01 -27.89 36.00
C LYS A 12 -15.88 -26.37 36.09
N ALA A 13 -15.75 -25.81 37.29
CA ALA A 13 -15.55 -24.38 37.48
C ALA A 13 -14.22 -23.90 36.86
N ILE A 14 -13.13 -24.66 37.03
CA ILE A 14 -11.84 -24.36 36.38
C ILE A 14 -11.95 -24.46 34.87
N THR A 15 -12.58 -25.52 34.34
CA THR A 15 -12.77 -25.68 32.88
C THR A 15 -13.57 -24.53 32.28
N ILE A 16 -14.64 -24.10 32.95
CA ILE A 16 -15.46 -22.96 32.52
C ILE A 16 -14.65 -21.65 32.58
N LEU A 17 -13.84 -21.44 33.62
CA LEU A 17 -12.98 -20.26 33.77
C LEU A 17 -11.90 -20.21 32.67
N VAL A 18 -11.28 -21.34 32.33
CA VAL A 18 -10.29 -21.45 31.25
C VAL A 18 -10.94 -21.19 29.88
N PHE A 19 -12.15 -21.71 29.63
CA PHE A 19 -12.90 -21.40 28.42
C PHE A 19 -13.28 -19.91 28.33
N PHE A 20 -13.67 -19.29 29.45
CA PHE A 20 -13.98 -17.86 29.48
C PHE A 20 -12.73 -16.97 29.24
N LEU A 21 -11.59 -17.32 29.85
CA LEU A 21 -10.30 -16.64 29.60
C LEU A 21 -9.81 -16.79 28.16
N MET A 22 -10.01 -17.96 27.54
CA MET A 22 -9.70 -18.17 26.12
C MET A 22 -10.67 -17.46 25.17
N SER A 23 -11.91 -17.20 25.60
CA SER A 23 -12.91 -16.46 24.79
C SER A 23 -12.69 -14.94 24.80
N PHE A 24 -12.04 -14.40 25.84
CA PHE A 24 -11.58 -13.01 25.86
C PHE A 24 -10.31 -12.75 25.05
N LEU A 25 -9.61 -13.82 24.62
CA LEU A 25 -8.57 -13.77 23.58
C LEU A 25 -9.18 -13.82 22.17
N SER A 26 -10.48 -13.56 22.02
CA SER A 26 -11.11 -13.30 20.73
C SER A 26 -10.42 -12.10 20.10
N SER A 27 -9.56 -12.39 19.10
CA SER A 27 -8.91 -11.49 18.14
C SER A 27 -9.31 -10.03 18.35
N ALA A 28 -8.47 -9.26 19.03
CA ALA A 28 -8.62 -7.81 18.99
C ALA A 28 -8.73 -7.39 17.53
N GLN A 29 -9.79 -6.67 17.17
CA GLN A 29 -9.95 -6.15 15.83
C GLN A 29 -8.77 -5.21 15.55
N VAL A 30 -7.87 -5.62 14.65
CA VAL A 30 -6.74 -4.78 14.25
C VAL A 30 -7.27 -3.66 13.37
N ASP A 31 -7.13 -2.43 13.86
CA ASP A 31 -7.53 -1.21 13.16
C ASP A 31 -6.42 -0.16 13.26
N TYR A 32 -5.70 0.03 12.15
CA TYR A 32 -4.62 1.01 12.06
C TYR A 32 -5.04 2.34 11.45
N ARG A 33 -6.34 2.61 11.25
CA ARG A 33 -6.81 3.85 10.60
C ARG A 33 -6.30 5.13 11.27
N HIS A 34 -6.11 5.10 12.60
CA HIS A 34 -5.56 6.24 13.36
C HIS A 34 -4.09 6.56 13.06
N TYR A 35 -3.36 5.63 12.43
CA TYR A 35 -1.98 5.81 11.99
C TYR A 35 -1.88 6.20 10.51
N GLN A 36 -2.95 6.06 9.73
CA GLN A 36 -2.91 6.30 8.29
C GLN A 36 -3.11 7.79 7.96
N SER A 37 -2.56 8.19 6.81
CA SER A 37 -2.87 9.47 6.18
C SER A 37 -4.31 9.52 5.67
N PRO A 38 -4.85 10.72 5.38
CA PRO A 38 -6.18 10.85 4.77
C PRO A 38 -6.30 10.10 3.44
N VAL A 39 -7.51 9.64 3.12
CA VAL A 39 -7.80 9.04 1.80
C VAL A 39 -7.60 10.08 0.69
N LYS A 40 -6.81 9.74 -0.33
CA LYS A 40 -6.53 10.59 -1.49
C LYS A 40 -7.23 10.09 -2.76
N ASN A 41 -7.17 10.86 -3.85
CA ASN A 41 -7.83 10.55 -5.12
C ASN A 41 -6.83 10.52 -6.30
N GLN A 42 -6.61 9.33 -6.88
CA GLN A 42 -5.72 9.15 -8.03
C GLN A 42 -6.30 9.67 -9.36
N GLY A 43 -7.59 9.95 -9.43
CA GLY A 43 -8.28 10.28 -10.68
C GLY A 43 -8.25 9.13 -11.69
N SER A 44 -8.21 9.46 -12.98
CA SER A 44 -8.25 8.51 -14.10
C SER A 44 -6.88 8.27 -14.73
N ARG A 45 -5.80 8.43 -13.96
CA ARG A 45 -4.42 8.40 -14.46
C ARG A 45 -3.72 7.03 -14.37
N GLY A 46 -4.25 6.12 -13.57
CA GLY A 46 -3.66 4.79 -13.34
C GLY A 46 -2.39 4.79 -12.51
N THR A 47 -2.37 5.56 -11.43
CA THR A 47 -1.24 5.67 -10.50
C THR A 47 -1.49 4.94 -9.18
N CYS A 48 -2.45 4.01 -9.12
CA CYS A 48 -2.85 3.28 -7.91
C CYS A 48 -1.65 2.73 -7.12
N THR A 49 -0.68 2.12 -7.80
CA THR A 49 0.54 1.60 -7.19
C THR A 49 1.36 2.70 -6.51
N ALA A 50 1.46 3.90 -7.11
CA ALA A 50 2.17 5.03 -6.49
C ALA A 50 1.46 5.50 -5.21
N PHE A 51 0.12 5.55 -5.22
CA PHE A 51 -0.69 5.87 -4.05
C PHE A 51 -0.52 4.85 -2.93
N SER A 52 -0.54 3.56 -3.26
CA SER A 52 -0.32 2.50 -2.27
C SER A 52 1.10 2.52 -1.69
N VAL A 53 2.11 2.84 -2.51
CA VAL A 53 3.49 3.05 -2.03
C VAL A 53 3.56 4.27 -1.11
N ALA A 54 2.99 5.41 -1.50
CA ALA A 54 2.95 6.61 -0.67
C ALA A 54 2.30 6.34 0.69
N ALA A 55 1.12 5.72 0.73
CA ALA A 55 0.43 5.37 1.97
C ALA A 55 1.25 4.45 2.89
N THR A 56 2.05 3.54 2.32
CA THR A 56 2.96 2.68 3.10
C THR A 56 4.12 3.47 3.69
N LEU A 57 4.63 4.45 2.94
CA LEU A 57 5.74 5.29 3.36
C LEU A 57 5.33 6.30 4.43
N GLU A 58 4.12 6.86 4.34
CA GLU A 58 3.62 7.90 5.26
C GLU A 58 3.49 7.43 6.72
N VAL A 59 3.33 6.12 6.94
CA VAL A 59 3.30 5.52 8.28
C VAL A 59 4.68 5.07 8.78
N THR A 60 5.72 5.22 7.96
CA THR A 60 7.08 4.83 8.30
C THR A 60 7.78 5.97 9.05
N PRO A 61 8.47 5.69 10.18
CA PRO A 61 9.21 6.72 10.91
C PRO A 61 10.19 7.49 10.02
N TYR A 62 10.27 8.80 10.25
CA TYR A 62 11.16 9.72 9.52
C TYR A 62 10.82 9.95 8.03
N MET A 63 9.69 9.43 7.54
CA MET A 63 9.16 9.76 6.23
C MET A 63 8.22 10.98 6.32
N PRO A 64 8.02 11.72 5.21
CA PRO A 64 6.97 12.73 5.13
C PRO A 64 5.61 12.10 5.44
N SER A 65 4.76 12.81 6.19
CA SER A 65 3.39 12.39 6.49
C SER A 65 2.43 12.53 5.31
N ASP A 66 2.87 13.20 4.24
CA ASP A 66 2.15 13.40 2.99
C ASP A 66 3.17 13.31 1.84
N VAL A 67 3.30 12.12 1.26
CA VAL A 67 4.29 11.78 0.23
C VAL A 67 3.73 12.09 -1.15
N SER A 68 4.57 12.64 -2.03
CA SER A 68 4.18 12.95 -3.42
C SER A 68 4.07 11.71 -4.30
N GLU A 69 2.84 11.29 -4.63
CA GLU A 69 2.60 10.21 -5.59
C GLU A 69 3.08 10.59 -7.00
N GLN A 70 2.99 11.88 -7.34
CA GLN A 70 3.49 12.42 -8.60
C GLN A 70 4.98 12.14 -8.77
N TYR A 71 5.76 12.46 -7.74
CA TYR A 71 7.20 12.27 -7.76
C TYR A 71 7.57 10.80 -7.79
N LEU A 72 6.89 9.96 -6.99
CA LEU A 72 7.11 8.51 -7.00
C LEU A 72 6.88 7.92 -8.39
N TYR A 73 5.77 8.28 -9.04
CA TYR A 73 5.44 7.79 -10.38
C TYR A 73 6.42 8.32 -11.43
N ALA A 74 6.82 9.59 -11.36
CA ALA A 74 7.82 10.17 -12.25
C ALA A 74 9.18 9.47 -12.10
N ALA A 75 9.65 9.26 -10.88
CA ALA A 75 10.91 8.59 -10.58
C ALA A 75 10.93 7.16 -11.15
N LEU A 76 9.82 6.42 -10.99
CA LEU A 76 9.63 5.12 -11.60
C LEU A 76 9.81 5.18 -13.12
N LYS A 77 9.07 6.04 -13.83
CA LYS A 77 9.12 6.09 -15.30
C LYS A 77 10.52 6.50 -15.79
N HIS A 78 11.19 7.43 -15.13
CA HIS A 78 12.58 7.79 -15.44
C HIS A 78 13.60 6.69 -15.08
N SER A 79 13.25 5.72 -14.25
CA SER A 79 14.11 4.59 -13.89
C SER A 79 14.04 3.39 -14.83
N GLN A 80 13.13 3.42 -15.80
CA GLN A 80 12.89 2.35 -16.78
C GLN A 80 13.21 2.81 -18.22
N PRO A 81 14.46 3.21 -18.54
CA PRO A 81 14.78 3.65 -19.90
C PRO A 81 14.66 2.50 -20.90
N GLY A 82 14.05 2.77 -22.06
CA GLY A 82 13.99 1.81 -23.18
C GLY A 82 12.92 0.72 -23.04
N VAL A 83 11.95 0.90 -22.15
CA VAL A 83 10.75 0.05 -22.09
C VAL A 83 9.59 0.73 -22.82
N THR A 84 8.64 -0.07 -23.31
CA THR A 84 7.35 0.46 -23.75
C THR A 84 6.59 0.96 -22.54
N TYR A 85 6.46 2.28 -22.42
CA TYR A 85 5.77 2.89 -21.30
C TYR A 85 4.26 2.64 -21.38
N GLN A 86 3.72 2.20 -20.26
CA GLN A 86 2.29 1.95 -20.05
C GLN A 86 1.81 2.63 -18.77
N GLU A 87 0.49 2.72 -18.65
CA GLU A 87 -0.21 3.12 -17.44
C GLU A 87 0.09 2.14 -16.28
N GLY A 88 0.23 2.67 -15.07
CA GLY A 88 0.51 1.85 -13.88
C GLY A 88 1.88 1.19 -13.87
N ASP A 89 2.12 0.40 -12.82
CA ASP A 89 3.28 -0.48 -12.70
C ASP A 89 3.13 -1.44 -11.50
N LEU A 90 4.04 -2.40 -11.37
CA LEU A 90 4.13 -3.33 -10.24
C LEU A 90 4.91 -2.72 -9.07
N PHE A 91 4.53 -3.08 -7.83
CA PHE A 91 5.24 -2.64 -6.60
C PHE A 91 6.73 -2.92 -6.63
N ILE A 92 7.15 -4.08 -7.15
CA ILE A 92 8.57 -4.47 -7.22
C ILE A 92 9.42 -3.45 -7.98
N ASN A 93 8.83 -2.76 -8.97
CA ASN A 93 9.55 -1.81 -9.79
C ASN A 93 9.80 -0.47 -9.08
N TYR A 94 9.18 -0.23 -7.91
CA TYR A 94 9.43 0.97 -7.10
C TYR A 94 10.68 0.87 -6.22
N LYS A 95 11.24 -0.33 -5.99
CA LYS A 95 12.41 -0.50 -5.11
C LYS A 95 13.60 0.37 -5.54
N LYS A 96 14.04 0.17 -6.79
CA LYS A 96 15.18 0.88 -7.38
C LYS A 96 14.98 2.40 -7.47
N PRO A 97 13.85 2.94 -7.97
CA PRO A 97 13.65 4.38 -8.02
C PRO A 97 13.58 5.00 -6.61
N LEU A 98 12.97 4.34 -5.62
CA LEU A 98 12.98 4.83 -4.24
C LEU A 98 14.41 4.92 -3.69
N ALA A 99 15.24 3.89 -3.92
CA ALA A 99 16.65 3.91 -3.52
C ALA A 99 17.49 4.97 -4.26
N SER A 100 17.14 5.28 -5.51
CA SER A 100 17.94 6.19 -6.36
C SER A 100 17.52 7.66 -6.27
N TYR A 101 16.21 7.91 -6.17
CA TYR A 101 15.62 9.25 -6.22
C TYR A 101 15.09 9.73 -4.86
N GLY A 102 14.98 8.85 -3.87
CA GLY A 102 14.39 9.17 -2.57
C GLY A 102 12.90 9.45 -2.67
N ILE A 103 12.38 10.20 -1.69
CA ILE A 103 10.97 10.56 -1.56
C ILE A 103 10.85 12.05 -1.27
N VAL A 104 9.88 12.73 -1.87
CA VAL A 104 9.56 14.13 -1.54
C VAL A 104 8.16 14.23 -0.95
N ALA A 105 7.91 15.30 -0.19
CA ALA A 105 6.57 15.62 0.28
C ALA A 105 5.67 16.09 -0.88
N GLU A 106 4.36 15.89 -0.73
CA GLU A 106 3.35 16.30 -1.72
C GLU A 106 3.42 17.81 -2.03
N SER A 107 3.75 18.64 -1.04
CA SER A 107 3.94 20.09 -1.23
C SER A 107 5.10 20.47 -2.16
N VAL A 108 6.04 19.56 -2.43
CA VAL A 108 7.17 19.78 -3.34
C VAL A 108 6.77 19.52 -4.79
N MET A 109 5.99 18.46 -5.04
CA MET A 109 5.53 18.10 -6.38
C MET A 109 4.06 17.64 -6.31
N PRO A 110 3.11 18.57 -6.32
CA PRO A 110 1.70 18.23 -6.16
C PRO A 110 1.16 17.30 -7.24
N TYR A 111 0.24 16.43 -6.85
CA TYR A 111 -0.36 15.44 -7.71
C TYR A 111 -1.28 16.06 -8.77
N ASN A 112 -1.08 15.63 -10.01
CA ASN A 112 -1.99 15.90 -11.11
C ASN A 112 -2.65 14.60 -11.58
N GLY A 113 -3.92 14.43 -11.20
CA GLY A 113 -4.74 13.26 -11.52
C GLY A 113 -5.48 13.32 -12.85
N GLY A 114 -5.15 14.29 -13.72
CA GLY A 114 -5.75 14.39 -15.06
C GLY A 114 -5.53 13.13 -15.89
N SER A 115 -6.54 12.74 -16.67
CA SER A 115 -6.45 11.61 -17.59
C SER A 115 -5.32 11.83 -18.59
N LEU A 116 -4.55 10.76 -18.85
CA LEU A 116 -3.53 10.75 -19.87
C LEU A 116 -3.98 9.81 -21.00
N ASP A 117 -3.90 10.29 -22.23
CA ASP A 117 -4.09 9.45 -23.40
C ASP A 117 -2.75 8.79 -23.75
N TRP A 118 -2.58 7.56 -23.27
CA TRP A 118 -1.39 6.73 -23.49
C TRP A 118 -1.32 6.13 -24.89
N GLU A 119 -2.48 5.93 -25.52
CA GLU A 119 -2.63 5.21 -26.79
C GLU A 119 -2.32 6.13 -27.99
N SER A 120 -2.54 7.45 -27.88
CA SER A 120 -2.30 8.37 -29.00
C SER A 120 -0.82 8.61 -29.34
N ASP A 121 0.12 8.24 -28.48
CA ASP A 121 1.54 8.38 -28.76
C ASP A 121 2.17 7.07 -29.23
N THR A 122 2.92 7.14 -30.33
CA THR A 122 3.70 6.00 -30.84
C THR A 122 5.16 6.01 -30.40
N ASN A 123 5.60 7.04 -29.66
CA ASN A 123 6.99 7.22 -29.23
C ASN A 123 7.12 7.10 -27.70
N ASP A 124 7.99 6.19 -27.26
CA ASP A 124 8.29 5.94 -25.84
C ASP A 124 8.79 7.19 -25.09
N PHE A 125 9.57 8.06 -25.74
CA PHE A 125 10.00 9.32 -25.12
C PHE A 125 8.81 10.23 -24.81
N THR A 126 7.84 10.35 -25.72
CA THR A 126 6.63 11.14 -25.49
C THR A 126 5.79 10.52 -24.36
N ARG A 127 5.65 9.19 -24.35
CA ARG A 127 4.94 8.46 -23.29
C ARG A 127 5.62 8.62 -21.92
N LEU A 128 6.95 8.61 -21.86
CA LEU A 128 7.71 8.92 -20.65
C LEU A 128 7.37 10.32 -20.13
N ILE A 129 7.48 11.34 -20.99
CA ILE A 129 7.25 12.73 -20.58
C ILE A 129 5.80 12.96 -20.18
N LYS A 130 4.82 12.42 -20.92
CA LYS A 130 3.40 12.48 -20.56
C LYS A 130 3.14 11.76 -19.24
N GLY A 131 3.66 10.54 -19.09
CA GLY A 131 3.50 9.71 -17.91
C GLY A 131 4.07 10.33 -16.65
N ALA A 132 5.33 10.76 -16.71
CA ALA A 132 6.01 11.41 -15.60
C ALA A 132 5.50 12.83 -15.31
N GLN A 133 4.93 13.50 -16.33
CA GLN A 133 4.57 14.92 -16.34
C GLN A 133 5.73 15.85 -15.94
N VAL A 134 6.96 15.35 -16.03
CA VAL A 134 8.20 16.08 -15.72
C VAL A 134 9.34 15.48 -16.53
N GLY A 135 10.22 16.33 -17.05
CA GLY A 135 11.47 15.91 -17.68
C GLY A 135 12.53 15.50 -16.65
N LYS A 136 13.58 14.80 -17.10
CA LYS A 136 14.66 14.30 -16.22
C LYS A 136 15.34 15.42 -15.41
N VAL A 137 15.53 16.60 -16.01
CA VAL A 137 16.11 17.77 -15.32
C VAL A 137 15.19 18.26 -14.21
N GLY A 138 13.88 18.35 -14.46
CA GLY A 138 12.90 18.75 -13.45
C GLY A 138 12.82 17.73 -12.31
N LEU A 139 12.82 16.43 -12.63
CA LEU A 139 12.89 15.38 -11.61
C LEU A 139 14.11 15.54 -10.70
N TYR A 140 15.28 15.81 -11.27
CA TYR A 140 16.51 16.08 -10.51
C TYR A 140 16.43 17.36 -9.66
N GLN A 141 15.68 18.38 -10.10
CA GLN A 141 15.46 19.58 -9.28
C GLN A 141 14.60 19.25 -8.05
N TYR A 142 13.53 18.46 -8.22
CA TYR A 142 12.70 18.02 -7.10
C TYR A 142 13.47 17.12 -6.14
N SER A 143 14.34 16.25 -6.64
CA SER A 143 15.12 15.32 -5.81
C SER A 143 16.06 16.01 -4.82
N LYS A 144 16.36 17.30 -5.00
CA LYS A 144 17.12 18.09 -4.01
C LYS A 144 16.38 18.27 -2.69
N ASN A 145 15.05 18.09 -2.68
CA ASN A 145 14.21 18.10 -1.49
C ASN A 145 13.87 16.68 -1.01
N ALA A 146 14.50 15.65 -1.57
CA ALA A 146 14.17 14.28 -1.25
C ALA A 146 14.77 13.85 0.09
N THR A 147 13.97 13.14 0.87
CA THR A 147 14.42 12.29 1.96
C THR A 147 14.97 10.99 1.37
N TYR A 148 16.19 10.65 1.75
CA TYR A 148 16.87 9.42 1.39
C TYR A 148 16.98 8.51 2.62
N GLY A 149 17.26 7.23 2.39
CA GLY A 149 17.44 6.25 3.48
C GLY A 149 16.73 4.93 3.23
N ILE A 150 15.88 4.88 2.21
CA ILE A 150 15.28 3.64 1.73
C ILE A 150 16.29 2.90 0.84
N LYS A 151 16.52 1.65 1.20
CA LYS A 151 17.35 0.70 0.47
C LYS A 151 16.47 -0.41 -0.08
N ASP A 152 16.98 -1.09 -1.10
CA ASP A 152 16.28 -2.22 -1.71
C ASP A 152 15.99 -3.36 -0.72
N ASP A 153 16.81 -3.53 0.32
CA ASP A 153 16.63 -4.54 1.37
C ASP A 153 15.58 -4.15 2.43
N ASN A 154 15.07 -2.91 2.42
CA ASN A 154 13.97 -2.50 3.29
C ASN A 154 12.60 -3.02 2.81
N PHE A 155 12.54 -3.60 1.61
CA PHE A 155 11.30 -4.13 1.04
C PHE A 155 11.26 -5.65 1.10
N ILE A 156 10.28 -6.18 1.82
CA ILE A 156 9.90 -7.59 1.77
C ILE A 156 8.88 -7.77 0.65
N HIS A 157 9.28 -8.40 -0.44
CA HIS A 157 8.34 -8.82 -1.48
C HIS A 157 7.73 -10.15 -1.07
N ILE A 158 6.41 -10.19 -0.97
CA ILE A 158 5.64 -11.41 -0.71
C ILE A 158 5.08 -11.89 -2.06
N ASP A 159 5.32 -13.16 -2.39
CA ASP A 159 4.90 -13.71 -3.68
C ASP A 159 3.37 -13.83 -3.81
N ALA A 160 2.90 -14.01 -5.05
CA ALA A 160 1.48 -14.06 -5.37
C ALA A 160 0.70 -15.20 -4.66
N ARG A 161 1.36 -16.27 -4.21
CA ARG A 161 0.67 -17.35 -3.48
C ARG A 161 0.48 -16.95 -2.02
N THR A 162 1.47 -16.30 -1.45
CA THR A 162 1.45 -15.89 -0.05
C THR A 162 0.53 -14.69 0.21
N ILE A 163 0.32 -13.78 -0.76
CA ILE A 163 -0.67 -12.70 -0.60
C ILE A 163 -2.12 -13.21 -0.48
N HIS A 164 -2.40 -14.44 -0.89
CA HIS A 164 -3.71 -15.08 -0.71
C HIS A 164 -3.85 -15.77 0.64
N ASP A 165 -2.78 -15.85 1.44
CA ASP A 165 -2.81 -16.38 2.80
C ASP A 165 -3.26 -15.28 3.77
N VAL A 166 -4.57 -15.24 4.00
CA VAL A 166 -5.21 -14.30 4.93
C VAL A 166 -4.67 -14.44 6.35
N GLU A 167 -4.30 -15.64 6.78
CA GLU A 167 -3.77 -15.87 8.13
C GLU A 167 -2.36 -15.30 8.27
N GLN A 168 -1.54 -15.39 7.23
CA GLN A 168 -0.24 -14.72 7.21
C GLN A 168 -0.37 -13.19 7.23
N LEU A 169 -1.30 -12.61 6.46
CA LEU A 169 -1.54 -11.17 6.49
C LEU A 169 -2.02 -10.69 7.87
N LYS A 170 -2.95 -11.42 8.50
CA LYS A 170 -3.38 -11.15 9.88
C LYS A 170 -2.21 -11.19 10.85
N LYS A 171 -1.37 -12.24 10.78
CA LYS A 171 -0.20 -12.37 11.64
C LYS A 171 0.75 -11.18 11.50
N LEU A 172 0.98 -10.69 10.28
CA LEU A 172 1.81 -9.50 10.05
C LEU A 172 1.19 -8.27 10.73
N LEU A 173 -0.12 -8.06 10.55
CA LEU A 173 -0.84 -6.97 11.20
C LEU A 173 -0.77 -7.10 12.73
N ASP A 174 -1.03 -8.27 13.30
CA ASP A 174 -0.96 -8.53 14.75
C ASP A 174 0.43 -8.24 15.35
N THR A 175 1.50 -8.34 14.55
CA THR A 175 2.87 -8.02 14.98
C THR A 175 3.22 -6.53 14.95
N GLY A 176 2.27 -5.65 14.62
CA GLY A 176 2.48 -4.21 14.58
C GLY A 176 2.92 -3.67 13.23
N VAL A 177 2.82 -4.45 12.15
CA VAL A 177 3.02 -3.93 10.79
C VAL A 177 1.83 -3.03 10.44
N LEU A 178 2.08 -1.72 10.42
CA LEU A 178 1.01 -0.71 10.30
C LEU A 178 0.37 -0.64 8.91
N ASN A 179 1.05 -1.10 7.87
CA ASN A 179 0.56 -1.09 6.50
C ASN A 179 1.22 -2.19 5.66
N ILE A 180 0.45 -2.81 4.77
CA ILE A 180 0.88 -3.81 3.80
C ILE A 180 0.27 -3.45 2.45
N ALA A 181 1.11 -3.05 1.48
CA ALA A 181 0.66 -2.83 0.11
C ALA A 181 0.42 -4.18 -0.59
N VAL A 182 -0.82 -4.43 -1.03
CA VAL A 182 -1.21 -5.68 -1.69
C VAL A 182 -1.75 -5.36 -3.09
N ILE A 183 -1.29 -6.12 -4.08
CA ILE A 183 -1.87 -6.11 -5.44
C ILE A 183 -2.59 -7.43 -5.66
N TYR A 184 -3.84 -7.38 -6.06
CA TYR A 184 -4.58 -8.56 -6.49
C TYR A 184 -4.55 -8.60 -8.02
N THR A 185 -3.72 -9.51 -8.56
CA THR A 185 -3.43 -9.64 -10.00
C THR A 185 -4.65 -9.90 -10.88
N ASN A 186 -5.78 -10.30 -10.31
CA ASN A 186 -7.03 -10.58 -11.03
C ASN A 186 -8.15 -9.57 -10.75
N ILE A 187 -7.85 -8.44 -10.09
CA ILE A 187 -8.83 -7.41 -9.76
C ILE A 187 -8.73 -6.20 -10.73
N HIS A 188 -7.90 -6.26 -11.79
CA HIS A 188 -8.04 -5.30 -12.89
C HIS A 188 -9.27 -5.64 -13.74
N VAL A 189 -10.44 -5.40 -13.19
CA VAL A 189 -11.71 -5.47 -13.92
C VAL A 189 -12.07 -4.04 -14.33
N PRO A 190 -12.41 -3.76 -15.59
CA PRO A 190 -12.98 -2.47 -16.02
C PRO A 190 -14.17 -1.99 -15.18
N VAL A 191 -14.77 -2.88 -14.38
CA VAL A 191 -15.78 -2.56 -13.36
C VAL A 191 -15.27 -1.54 -12.32
N TRP A 192 -14.00 -1.53 -11.95
CA TRP A 192 -13.51 -0.60 -10.91
C TRP A 192 -13.51 0.86 -11.33
N SER A 193 -13.30 1.15 -12.61
CA SER A 193 -13.45 2.52 -13.13
C SER A 193 -14.92 2.97 -13.23
N GLN A 194 -15.86 2.04 -13.04
CA GLN A 194 -17.30 2.30 -13.03
C GLN A 194 -17.92 2.21 -11.62
N THR A 195 -17.24 1.62 -10.64
CA THR A 195 -17.72 1.54 -9.26
C THR A 195 -17.59 2.88 -8.54
N GLN A 196 -18.72 3.39 -8.04
CA GLN A 196 -18.73 4.50 -7.08
C GLN A 196 -18.50 3.95 -5.68
N THR A 197 -17.24 3.88 -5.24
CA THR A 197 -16.90 3.56 -3.85
C THR A 197 -16.68 4.85 -3.07
N THR A 198 -17.26 4.96 -1.88
CA THR A 198 -16.95 6.05 -0.93
C THR A 198 -16.28 5.48 0.31
N ALA A 199 -15.55 6.29 1.06
CA ALA A 199 -14.94 5.88 2.33
C ALA A 199 -15.96 5.33 3.35
N LEU A 200 -17.25 5.68 3.21
CA LEU A 200 -18.33 5.22 4.06
C LEU A 200 -18.96 3.90 3.58
N GLN A 201 -18.75 3.51 2.32
CA GLN A 201 -19.32 2.30 1.72
C GLN A 201 -18.31 1.69 0.73
N PRO A 202 -17.35 0.91 1.23
CA PRO A 202 -16.22 0.48 0.42
C PRO A 202 -16.59 -0.61 -0.60
N PHE A 203 -17.58 -1.47 -0.32
CA PHE A 203 -18.01 -2.51 -1.27
C PHE A 203 -19.51 -2.84 -1.08
N TYR A 204 -20.38 -2.46 -2.02
CA TYR A 204 -21.71 -3.05 -2.15
C TYR A 204 -21.58 -4.25 -3.10
N GLN A 205 -21.84 -5.45 -2.55
CA GLN A 205 -22.11 -6.73 -3.21
C GLN A 205 -21.45 -6.95 -4.59
N LEU A 206 -20.37 -7.75 -4.61
CA LEU A 206 -19.98 -8.53 -5.78
C LEU A 206 -21.02 -9.62 -6.07
#